data_AF-A0A7R7BWT6-F1
#
_entry.id   AF-A0A7R7BWT6-F1
#
_cell.length_a   1.000
_cell.length_b   1.000
_cell.length_c   1.000
_cell.angle_alpha   90.00
_cell.angle_beta   90.00
_cell.angle_gamma   90.00
#
_symmetry.space_group_name_H-M   'P 1'
#
loop_
_entity.id
_entity.type
_entity.pdbx_description
1 polymer ?
#
loop_
_entity_poly.entity_id
_entity_poly.type
_entity_poly.pdbx_seq_one_letter_code
_entity_poly.pdbx_strand_id
1 'polypeptide(L)'
;MCFLEAVLRDRREGVVDDLPIDEVELTQRRYAEIATTADLRLVDLRDDNAVRMGVPTDVVRAQRQNLARRWSVAFHEHPSQPDGIIYPSRLNGATNLAIYDRSIAKLQPKRVVTLLGAPGLAQVLEDFRVGLV
;
A
#
# COMPACT_ATOMS: atom_id res chain seq x y z
N MET A 1 -3.19 3.45 -5.14
CA MET A 1 -4.58 3.35 -4.63
C MET A 1 -4.56 2.84 -3.20
N CYS A 2 -4.46 3.73 -2.21
CA CYS A 2 -4.38 3.34 -0.80
C CYS A 2 -5.71 2.79 -0.25
N PHE A 3 -6.85 3.19 -0.83
CA PHE A 3 -8.19 2.73 -0.42
C PHE A 3 -8.35 1.21 -0.53
N LEU A 4 -7.94 0.64 -1.66
CA LEU A 4 -8.03 -0.80 -1.92
C LEU A 4 -7.24 -1.61 -0.88
N GLU A 5 -6.05 -1.13 -0.51
CA GLU A 5 -5.16 -1.78 0.47
C GLU A 5 -5.59 -1.55 1.93
N ALA A 6 -6.20 -0.41 2.24
CA ALA A 6 -6.53 -0.02 3.62
C ALA A 6 -7.98 -0.33 4.04
N VAL A 7 -8.91 -0.39 3.08
CA VAL A 7 -10.35 -0.57 3.32
C VAL A 7 -10.85 -1.89 2.74
N LEU A 8 -10.44 -2.26 1.52
CA LEU A 8 -11.06 -3.38 0.79
C LEU A 8 -10.30 -4.71 0.83
N ARG A 9 -9.02 -4.71 1.22
CA ARG A 9 -8.03 -5.77 0.99
C ARG A 9 -8.54 -7.20 1.15
N ASP A 10 -9.33 -7.48 2.18
CA ASP A 10 -9.86 -8.83 2.46
C ASP A 10 -11.39 -8.90 2.45
N ARG A 11 -12.09 -7.77 2.28
CA ARG A 11 -13.55 -7.66 2.44
C ARG A 11 -14.34 -7.94 1.18
N ARG A 12 -13.69 -7.88 0.01
CA ARG A 12 -14.34 -8.07 -1.29
C ARG A 12 -14.19 -9.48 -1.84
N GLU A 13 -13.38 -10.35 -1.20
CA GLU A 13 -13.24 -11.73 -1.65
C GLU A 13 -14.58 -12.47 -1.44
N GLY A 14 -15.22 -12.91 -2.54
CA GLY A 14 -16.47 -13.66 -2.51
C GLY A 14 -17.76 -12.82 -2.44
N VAL A 15 -17.68 -11.49 -2.51
CA VAL A 15 -18.85 -10.59 -2.51
C VAL A 15 -19.27 -10.29 -3.96
N VAL A 16 -20.52 -10.59 -4.31
CA VAL A 16 -21.07 -10.44 -5.67
C VAL A 16 -21.84 -9.13 -5.85
N ASP A 17 -22.44 -8.62 -4.77
CA ASP A 17 -23.22 -7.37 -4.73
C ASP A 17 -22.39 -6.20 -4.17
N ASP A 18 -23.04 -5.05 -3.94
CA ASP A 18 -22.39 -3.90 -3.33
C ASP A 18 -21.79 -4.27 -1.97
N LEU A 19 -20.56 -3.85 -1.70
CA LEU A 19 -19.93 -4.04 -0.40
C LEU A 19 -20.48 -2.98 0.57
N PRO A 20 -21.24 -3.35 1.60
CA PRO A 20 -21.71 -2.38 2.59
C PRO A 20 -20.54 -1.94 3.47
N ILE A 21 -20.41 -0.63 3.63
CA ILE A 21 -19.48 0.03 4.56
C ILE A 21 -20.25 1.08 5.35
N ASP A 22 -20.15 1.00 6.67
CA ASP A 22 -20.71 2.03 7.56
C ASP A 22 -19.97 3.35 7.33
N GLU A 23 -20.72 4.44 7.14
CA GLU A 23 -20.16 5.78 6.94
C GLU A 23 -19.20 6.17 8.09
N VAL A 24 -19.45 5.70 9.32
CA VAL A 24 -18.59 5.93 10.46
C VAL A 24 -17.17 5.42 10.23
N GLU A 25 -17.00 4.31 9.50
CA GLU A 25 -15.68 3.75 9.19
C GLU A 25 -14.87 4.69 8.29
N LEU A 26 -15.55 5.41 7.39
CA LEU A 26 -14.92 6.42 6.54
C LEU A 26 -14.60 7.70 7.31
N THR A 27 -15.49 8.15 8.20
CA THR A 27 -15.28 9.39 8.99
C THR A 27 -14.10 9.29 9.96
N GLN A 28 -13.85 8.09 10.51
CA GLN A 28 -12.75 7.83 11.45
C GLN A 28 -11.38 7.75 10.77
N ARG A 29 -11.34 7.54 9.45
CA ARG A 29 -10.10 7.43 8.69
C ARG A 29 -9.60 8.79 8.20
N ARG A 30 -8.29 8.86 7.95
CA ARG A 30 -7.63 10.01 7.34
C ARG A 30 -6.97 9.59 6.03
N TYR A 31 -7.05 10.48 5.05
CA TYR A 31 -6.30 10.39 3.81
C TYR A 31 -5.13 11.37 3.90
N ALA A 32 -3.92 10.89 3.60
CA ALA A 32 -2.72 11.69 3.63
C ALA A 32 -1.97 11.59 2.29
N GLU A 33 -1.58 12.75 1.76
CA GLU A 33 -0.62 12.85 0.67
C GLU A 33 0.76 13.08 1.27
N ILE A 34 1.67 12.15 1.01
CA ILE A 34 3.03 12.19 1.52
C ILE A 34 3.97 12.59 0.38
N ALA A 35 4.90 13.48 0.66
CA ALA A 35 6.01 13.81 -0.21
C ALA A 35 7.35 13.46 0.43
N THR A 36 8.34 13.26 -0.43
CA THR A 36 9.72 13.09 -0.02
C THR A 36 10.40 14.44 0.12
N THR A 37 11.14 14.63 1.21
CA THR A 37 11.99 15.82 1.45
C THR A 37 13.45 15.57 1.09
N ALA A 38 13.81 14.31 0.83
CA ALA A 38 15.11 13.85 0.35
C ALA A 38 14.93 12.56 -0.47
N ASP A 39 15.97 12.17 -1.21
CA ASP A 39 15.96 10.94 -2.00
C ASP A 39 15.79 9.68 -1.13
N LEU A 40 14.94 8.77 -1.62
CA LEU A 40 14.71 7.45 -1.03
C LEU A 40 15.44 6.38 -1.85
N ARG A 41 16.29 5.60 -1.19
CA ARG A 41 16.97 4.42 -1.72
C ARG A 41 16.10 3.20 -1.49
N LEU A 42 15.35 2.78 -2.50
CA LEU A 42 14.36 1.70 -2.37
C LEU A 42 14.86 0.42 -3.03
N VAL A 43 14.55 -0.72 -2.41
CA VAL A 43 14.64 -2.03 -3.08
C VAL A 43 13.51 -2.13 -4.08
N ASP A 44 13.82 -2.25 -5.37
CA ASP A 44 12.83 -2.31 -6.43
C ASP A 44 12.41 -3.75 -6.74
N LEU A 45 11.20 -4.12 -6.34
CA LEU A 45 10.59 -5.43 -6.59
C LEU A 45 9.56 -5.41 -7.72
N ARG A 46 9.51 -4.34 -8.51
CA ARG A 46 8.64 -4.25 -9.69
C ARG A 46 9.21 -5.08 -10.84
N ASP A 47 8.33 -5.40 -11.79
CA ASP A 47 8.68 -6.11 -13.03
C ASP A 47 9.46 -7.40 -12.77
N ASP A 48 10.62 -7.57 -13.41
CA ASP A 48 11.50 -8.73 -13.27
C ASP A 48 12.62 -8.52 -12.24
N ASN A 49 12.66 -7.38 -11.55
CA ASN A 49 13.74 -7.05 -10.61
C ASN A 49 13.79 -7.99 -9.41
N ALA A 50 12.64 -8.44 -8.90
CA ALA A 50 12.59 -9.43 -7.83
C ALA A 50 13.31 -10.74 -8.24
N VAL A 51 13.05 -11.22 -9.45
CA VAL A 51 13.67 -12.44 -9.99
C VAL A 51 15.17 -12.24 -10.18
N ARG A 52 15.59 -11.09 -10.72
CA ARG A 52 17.02 -10.74 -10.90
C ARG A 52 17.79 -10.69 -9.58
N MET A 53 17.13 -10.31 -8.48
CA MET A 53 17.71 -10.31 -7.14
C MET A 53 17.61 -11.66 -6.41
N GLY A 54 17.05 -12.70 -7.04
CA GLY A 54 16.82 -14.00 -6.39
C GLY A 54 15.72 -13.98 -5.33
N VAL A 55 14.87 -12.96 -5.33
CA VAL A 55 13.72 -12.82 -4.44
C VAL A 55 12.57 -13.66 -5.03
N PRO A 56 12.00 -14.63 -4.29
CA PRO A 56 10.87 -15.40 -4.77
C PRO A 56 9.70 -14.49 -5.17
N THR A 57 9.06 -14.76 -6.31
CA THR A 57 7.93 -13.94 -6.81
C THR A 57 6.76 -13.87 -5.84
N ASP A 58 6.61 -14.89 -5.00
CA ASP A 58 5.61 -14.96 -3.92
C ASP A 58 5.81 -13.88 -2.85
N VAL A 59 7.03 -13.34 -2.69
CA VAL A 59 7.29 -12.18 -1.81
C VAL A 59 6.44 -10.98 -2.18
N VAL A 60 6.17 -10.81 -3.47
CA VAL A 60 5.44 -9.66 -4.01
C VAL A 60 3.95 -9.96 -4.15
N ARG A 61 3.61 -11.21 -4.50
CA ARG A 61 2.25 -11.56 -4.99
C ARG A 61 1.46 -12.49 -4.07
N ALA A 62 2.05 -13.10 -3.05
CA ALA A 62 1.32 -14.05 -2.22
C ALA A 62 0.29 -13.37 -1.31
N GLN A 63 -0.86 -14.02 -1.11
CA GLN A 63 -1.81 -13.64 -0.05
C GLN A 63 -1.16 -13.76 1.34
N ARG A 64 -0.38 -14.82 1.57
CA ARG A 64 0.30 -15.06 2.86
C ARG A 64 1.55 -14.20 2.98
N GLN A 65 1.54 -13.27 3.92
CA GLN A 65 2.59 -12.26 4.13
C GLN A 65 3.85 -12.78 4.84
N ASN A 66 3.92 -14.05 5.23
CA ASN A 66 5.05 -14.59 6.01
C ASN A 66 6.38 -14.48 5.26
N LEU A 67 6.38 -14.83 3.97
CA LEU A 67 7.58 -14.76 3.14
C LEU A 67 7.99 -13.30 2.88
N ALA A 68 7.00 -12.43 2.58
CA ALA A 68 7.22 -11.00 2.39
C ALA A 68 7.84 -10.33 3.62
N ARG A 69 7.36 -10.67 4.82
CA ARG A 69 7.90 -10.16 6.09
C ARG A 69 9.35 -10.58 6.32
N ARG A 70 9.69 -11.86 6.06
CA ARG A 70 11.07 -12.35 6.20
C ARG A 70 12.04 -11.64 5.25
N TRP A 71 11.63 -11.44 4.01
CA TRP A 71 12.44 -10.69 3.05
C TRP A 71 12.54 -9.21 3.40
N SER A 72 11.46 -8.60 3.91
CA SER A 72 11.51 -7.23 4.41
C SER A 72 12.50 -7.05 5.56
N VAL A 73 12.59 -8.01 6.48
CA VAL A 73 13.63 -8.00 7.52
C VAL A 73 15.03 -8.09 6.89
N ALA A 74 15.24 -9.02 5.96
CA ALA A 74 16.52 -9.18 5.27
C ALA A 74 16.96 -7.88 4.54
N PHE A 75 16.03 -7.18 3.90
CA PHE A 75 16.32 -5.87 3.28
C PHE A 75 16.60 -4.78 4.31
N HIS A 76 15.84 -4.73 5.41
CA HIS A 76 16.05 -3.76 6.49
C HIS A 76 17.42 -3.91 7.16
N GLU A 77 17.89 -5.15 7.32
CA GLU A 77 19.17 -5.51 7.94
C GLU A 77 20.37 -5.45 6.96
N HIS A 78 20.11 -5.26 5.67
CA HIS A 78 21.16 -5.28 4.65
C HIS A 78 22.17 -4.14 4.86
N PRO A 79 23.50 -4.36 4.71
CA PRO A 79 24.53 -3.35 4.96
C PRO A 79 24.41 -2.06 4.15
N SER A 80 23.77 -2.11 2.97
CA SER A 80 23.51 -0.92 2.15
C SER A 80 22.46 0.04 2.74
N GLN A 81 21.74 -0.40 3.78
CA GLN A 81 20.70 0.34 4.52
C GLN A 81 19.69 1.00 3.57
N PRO A 82 18.87 0.21 2.85
CA PRO A 82 17.80 0.77 2.03
C PRO A 82 16.78 1.50 2.92
N ASP A 83 16.16 2.53 2.35
CA ASP A 83 15.12 3.33 3.00
C ASP A 83 13.75 2.62 3.01
N GLY A 84 13.58 1.61 2.17
CA GLY A 84 12.33 0.88 2.02
C GLY A 84 12.30 -0.02 0.80
N ILE A 85 11.09 -0.43 0.43
CA ILE A 85 10.79 -1.30 -0.70
C ILE A 85 9.76 -0.61 -1.59
N ILE A 86 9.97 -0.65 -2.91
CA ILE A 86 8.97 -0.29 -3.91
C ILE A 86 8.51 -1.56 -4.64
N TYR A 87 7.20 -1.79 -4.68
CA TYR A 87 6.63 -3.06 -5.16
C TYR A 87 5.24 -2.84 -5.78
N PRO A 88 4.80 -3.69 -6.72
CA PRO A 88 3.45 -3.61 -7.27
C PRO A 88 2.43 -4.15 -6.26
N SER A 89 1.27 -3.51 -6.16
CA SER A 89 0.12 -4.01 -5.42
C SER A 89 -0.32 -5.36 -6.01
N ARG A 90 -0.55 -6.34 -5.14
CA ARG A 90 -1.18 -7.62 -5.54
C ARG A 90 -2.58 -7.41 -6.11
N LEU A 91 -3.29 -6.38 -5.64
CA LEU A 91 -4.72 -6.19 -5.91
C LEU A 91 -4.98 -5.55 -7.28
N ASN A 92 -4.11 -4.65 -7.74
CA ASN A 92 -4.30 -3.96 -9.02
C ASN A 92 -3.00 -3.60 -9.76
N GLY A 93 -1.84 -4.04 -9.28
CA GLY A 93 -0.54 -3.73 -9.91
C GLY A 93 -0.03 -2.31 -9.68
N ALA A 94 -0.80 -1.43 -9.01
CA ALA A 94 -0.36 -0.07 -8.74
C ALA A 94 0.91 -0.05 -7.86
N THR A 95 1.78 0.93 -8.06
CA THR A 95 3.02 1.04 -7.28
C THR A 95 2.71 1.36 -5.82
N ASN A 96 3.24 0.54 -4.91
CA ASN A 96 3.20 0.70 -3.47
C ASN A 96 4.62 0.88 -2.92
N LEU A 97 4.70 1.53 -1.76
CA LEU A 97 5.94 1.72 -1.02
C LEU A 97 5.76 1.21 0.43
N ALA A 98 6.77 0.51 0.93
CA ALA A 98 6.94 0.21 2.35
C ALA A 98 8.21 0.91 2.83
N ILE A 99 8.07 1.93 3.67
CA ILE A 99 9.19 2.75 4.15
C ILE A 99 9.58 2.29 5.54
N TYR A 100 10.88 2.13 5.77
CA TYR A 100 11.39 1.75 7.08
C TYR A 100 11.45 2.94 8.03
N ASP A 101 11.41 2.63 9.32
CA ASP A 101 11.43 3.58 10.43
C ASP A 101 12.60 4.58 10.34
N ARG A 102 13.79 4.07 9.95
CA ARG A 102 15.02 4.86 9.78
C ARG A 102 14.90 6.01 8.76
N SER A 103 13.90 5.97 7.87
CA SER A 103 13.75 6.89 6.75
C SER A 103 12.50 7.76 6.84
N ILE A 104 11.74 7.67 7.92
CA ILE A 104 10.53 8.49 8.14
C ILE A 104 10.85 9.98 8.11
N ALA A 105 12.03 10.40 8.59
CA ALA A 105 12.46 11.80 8.56
C ALA A 105 12.58 12.39 7.13
N LYS A 106 12.64 11.54 6.10
CA LYS A 106 12.65 11.94 4.69
C LYS A 106 11.24 12.11 4.11
N LEU A 107 10.20 11.94 4.92
CA LEU A 107 8.80 12.04 4.52
C LEU A 107 8.14 13.23 5.19
N GLN A 108 7.27 13.92 4.45
CA GLN A 108 6.48 15.02 4.96
C GLN A 108 5.04 14.91 4.45
N PRO A 109 4.03 15.06 5.32
CA PRO A 109 2.65 15.20 4.87
C PRO A 109 2.48 16.54 4.14
N LYS A 110 2.01 16.49 2.89
CA LYS A 110 1.58 17.66 2.12
C LYS A 110 0.15 18.05 2.44
N ARG A 111 -0.71 17.05 2.63
CA ARG A 111 -2.13 17.22 2.89
C ARG A 111 -2.62 16.07 3.76
N VAL A 112 -3.42 16.39 4.76
CA VAL A 112 -4.14 15.41 5.58
C VAL A 112 -5.58 15.86 5.69
N VAL A 113 -6.51 15.02 5.23
CA VAL A 113 -7.96 15.26 5.28
C VAL A 113 -8.68 14.04 5.85
N THR A 114 -9.96 14.18 6.21
CA THR A 114 -10.82 13.01 6.45
C THR A 114 -10.90 12.17 5.17
N LEU A 115 -11.10 10.86 5.29
CA LEU A 115 -11.23 10.03 4.09
C LEU A 115 -12.41 10.50 3.22
N LEU A 116 -13.52 10.94 3.84
CA LEU A 116 -14.65 11.56 3.14
C LEU A 116 -14.26 12.78 2.29
N GLY A 117 -13.27 13.55 2.73
CA GLY A 117 -12.74 14.70 1.99
C GLY A 117 -11.65 14.34 0.97
N ALA A 118 -11.33 13.06 0.79
CA ALA A 118 -10.27 12.65 -0.12
C ALA A 118 -10.68 12.87 -1.59
N PRO A 119 -9.77 13.41 -2.42
CA PRO A 119 -10.05 13.59 -3.83
C PRO A 119 -10.33 12.24 -4.50
N GLY A 120 -11.37 12.19 -5.33
CA GLY A 120 -11.72 10.99 -6.09
C GLY A 120 -12.36 9.87 -5.28
N LEU A 121 -12.65 10.04 -3.98
CA LEU A 121 -13.31 9.00 -3.18
C LEU A 121 -14.61 8.51 -3.83
N ALA A 122 -15.45 9.43 -4.34
CA ALA A 122 -16.72 9.07 -4.99
C ALA A 122 -16.50 8.09 -6.16
N GLN A 123 -15.54 8.37 -7.04
CA GLN A 123 -15.20 7.48 -8.15
C GLN A 123 -14.72 6.12 -7.65
N VAL A 124 -13.90 6.10 -6.59
CA VAL A 124 -13.40 4.86 -6.01
C VAL A 124 -14.54 4.01 -5.42
N LEU A 125 -15.50 4.64 -4.73
CA LEU A 125 -16.67 3.91 -4.20
C LEU A 125 -17.49 3.30 -5.34
N GLU A 126 -17.70 4.04 -6.43
CA GLU A 126 -18.41 3.56 -7.63
C GLU A 126 -17.66 2.41 -8.33
N ASP A 127 -16.36 2.58 -8.63
CA ASP A 127 -15.53 1.58 -9.30
C ASP A 127 -15.49 0.25 -8.54
N PHE A 128 -15.51 0.32 -7.20
CA PHE A 128 -15.51 -0.85 -6.33
C PHE A 128 -16.89 -1.24 -5.81
N ARG A 129 -17.97 -0.65 -6.32
CA ARG A 129 -19.37 -0.92 -5.91
C ARG A 129 -19.50 -0.99 -4.39
N VAL A 130 -19.12 0.10 -3.73
CA VAL A 130 -19.21 0.23 -2.27
C VAL A 130 -20.47 1.03 -1.94
N GLY A 131 -21.39 0.41 -1.21
CA GLY A 131 -22.59 1.05 -0.69
C GLY A 131 -22.35 1.57 0.73
N LEU A 132 -22.73 2.82 1.00
CA LEU A 132 -22.75 3.35 2.36
C LEU A 132 -24.06 2.93 3.05
N VAL A 133 -23.95 2.40 4.27
CA VAL A 133 -25.07 1.92 5.09
C VAL A 133 -25.10 2.58 6.46
#